data_AF-A0A9E0LEP1-F1
#
_entry.id   AF-A0A9E0LEP1-F1
#
_cell.length_a   1.000
_cell.length_b   1.000
_cell.length_c   1.000
_cell.angle_alpha   90.00
_cell.angle_beta   90.00
_cell.angle_gamma   90.00
#
_symmetry.space_group_name_H-M   'P 1'
#
loop_
_entity.id
_entity.type
_entity.pdbx_description
1 polymer ?
#
loop_
_entity_poly.entity_id
_entity_poly.type
_entity_poly.pdbx_seq_one_letter_code
_entity_poly.pdbx_strand_id
1 'polypeptide(L)' 'MTLNLTDAEMNVLELLCEKKELSKTALIRQAIKLYQLVDDRMENGDKLIFENIQKKEKLELKVL' A
#
# COMPACT_ATOMS: atom_id res chain seq x y z
N MET A 1 -9.77 -18.95 2.12
CA MET A 1 -8.92 -18.19 3.05
C MET A 1 -9.74 -17.00 3.52
N THR A 2 -9.83 -16.79 4.83
CA THR A 2 -10.60 -15.72 5.44
C THR A 2 -9.61 -14.76 6.11
N LEU A 3 -9.71 -13.47 5.78
CA LEU A 3 -8.98 -12.40 6.45
C LEU A 3 -9.94 -11.76 7.44
N ASN A 4 -9.54 -11.70 8.71
CA ASN A 4 -10.30 -11.01 9.73
C ASN A 4 -9.84 -9.56 9.74
N LEU A 5 -10.71 -8.67 9.30
CA LEU A 5 -10.51 -7.23 9.31
C LEU A 5 -11.47 -6.61 10.31
N THR A 6 -11.02 -5.57 11.00
CA THR A 6 -11.91 -4.67 11.72
C THR A 6 -12.83 -3.93 10.74
N ASP A 7 -13.94 -3.39 11.23
CA ASP A 7 -14.86 -2.62 10.39
C ASP A 7 -14.16 -1.42 9.73
N ALA A 8 -13.22 -0.78 10.45
CA ALA A 8 -12.43 0.32 9.92
C ALA A 8 -11.54 -0.11 8.75
N GLU A 9 -10.84 -1.23 8.87
CA GLU A 9 -9.99 -1.76 7.80
C GLU A 9 -10.82 -2.22 6.59
N MET A 10 -11.97 -2.85 6.84
CA MET A 10 -12.88 -3.26 5.77
C MET A 10 -13.43 -2.06 5.00
N ASN A 11 -13.84 -1.00 5.69
CA ASN A 11 -14.28 0.25 5.06
C ASN A 11 -13.19 0.86 4.18
N VAL A 12 -11.94 0.89 4.66
CA VAL A 12 -10.80 1.37 3.84
C VAL A 12 -10.60 0.50 2.60
N LEU A 13 -10.68 -0.82 2.74
CA LEU A 13 -10.57 -1.76 1.62
C LEU A 13 -11.67 -1.51 0.58
N GLU A 14 -12.91 -1.30 1.02
CA GLU A 14 -14.05 -1.03 0.14
C GLU A 14 -13.92 0.28 -0.62
N LEU A 15 -13.56 1.36 0.07
CA LEU A 15 -13.33 2.67 -0.56
C LEU A 15 -12.22 2.61 -1.61
N LEU A 16 -11.15 1.84 -1.34
CA LEU A 16 -10.06 1.65 -2.30
C LEU A 16 -10.50 0.78 -3.49
N CYS A 17 -11.31 -0.24 -3.25
CA CYS A 17 -11.90 -1.08 -4.30
C CYS A 17 -12.79 -0.26 -5.24
N GLU A 18 -13.66 0.59 -4.69
CA GLU A 18 -14.53 1.49 -5.46
C GLU A 18 -13.69 2.47 -6.28
N LYS A 19 -12.75 3.17 -5.64
CA LYS A 19 -11.89 4.16 -6.29
C LYS A 19 -11.05 3.59 -7.44
N LYS A 20 -10.65 2.31 -7.35
CA LYS A 20 -9.78 1.65 -8.32
C LYS A 20 -10.51 0.70 -9.26
N GLU A 21 -11.83 0.53 -9.09
CA GLU A 21 -12.65 -0.44 -9.82
C GLU A 21 -12.09 -1.88 -9.73
N LEU A 22 -11.68 -2.29 -8.53
CA LEU A 22 -11.09 -3.61 -8.27
C LEU A 22 -11.92 -4.42 -7.28
N SER A 23 -11.95 -5.74 -7.47
CA SER A 23 -12.44 -6.64 -6.41
C SER A 23 -11.52 -6.62 -5.19
N LYS A 24 -12.08 -6.90 -4.01
CA LYS A 24 -11.34 -7.01 -2.73
C LYS A 24 -10.15 -7.97 -2.87
N THR A 25 -10.37 -9.14 -3.49
CA THR A 25 -9.32 -10.12 -3.75
C THR A 25 -8.22 -9.59 -4.68
N ALA A 26 -8.58 -8.87 -5.74
CA ALA A 26 -7.60 -8.30 -6.66
C ALA A 26 -6.75 -7.21 -5.98
N LEU A 27 -7.39 -6.35 -5.18
CA LEU A 27 -6.70 -5.30 -4.43
C LEU A 27 -5.74 -5.89 -3.38
N ILE A 28 -6.17 -6.90 -2.62
CA ILE A 28 -5.30 -7.58 -1.64
C ILE A 28 -4.11 -8.27 -2.33
N ARG A 29 -4.31 -8.95 -3.46
CA ARG A 29 -3.18 -9.53 -4.22
C ARG A 29 -2.18 -8.47 -4.69
N GLN A 30 -2.66 -7.31 -5.13
CA GLN A 30 -1.77 -6.20 -5.50
C GLN A 30 -1.02 -5.65 -4.28
N ALA A 31 -1.69 -5.52 -3.13
CA ALA A 31 -1.07 -5.04 -1.90
C ALA A 31 0.06 -5.97 -1.43
N ILE A 32 -0.15 -7.29 -1.48
CA ILE A 32 0.89 -8.28 -1.14
C ILE A 32 2.10 -8.14 -2.06
N LYS A 33 1.90 -8.02 -3.38
CA LYS A 33 3.00 -7.83 -4.34
C LYS A 33 3.75 -6.53 -4.13
N LEU A 34 3.03 -5.44 -3.82
CA LEU A 34 3.63 -4.16 -3.50
C LEU A 34 4.50 -4.26 -2.24
N TYR A 35 3.99 -4.91 -1.19
CA TYR A 35 4.71 -5.10 0.05
C TYR A 35 6.01 -5.90 -0.17
N GLN A 36 5.93 -7.02 -0.90
CA GLN A 36 7.11 -7.80 -1.26
C GLN A 36 8.16 -6.97 -2.02
N LEU A 37 7.73 -6.18 -3.01
CA LEU A 37 8.65 -5.30 -3.75
C LEU A 37 9.32 -4.26 -2.83
N VAL A 38 8.59 -3.70 -1.86
CA VAL A 38 9.14 -2.74 -0.91
C VAL A 38 10.18 -3.40 -0.01
N ASP A 39 9.86 -4.57 0.54
CA ASP A 39 10.79 -5.35 1.38
C ASP A 39 12.07 -5.68 0.61
N ASP A 40 11.95 -6.24 -0.60
CA ASP A 40 13.12 -6.59 -1.43
C ASP A 40 14.03 -5.36 -1.67
N ARG A 41 13.45 -4.18 -1.89
CA ARG A 41 14.23 -2.95 -2.10
C ARG A 41 14.89 -2.46 -0.82
N MET A 42 14.17 -2.51 0.30
CA MET A 42 14.72 -2.12 1.60
C MET A 42 15.89 -3.03 2.02
N GLU A 43 15.79 -4.34 1.79
CA GLU A 43 16.88 -5.29 2.04
C GLU A 43 18.14 -4.98 1.19
N ASN A 44 17.94 -4.45 -0.02
CA ASN A 44 19.02 -3.99 -0.90
C ASN A 44 19.61 -2.61 -0.50
N GLY A 45 19.11 -1.99 0.57
CA GLY A 45 19.56 -0.69 1.06
C GLY A 45 18.94 0.52 0.34
N ASP A 46 17.93 0.30 -0.52
CA ASP A 46 17.19 1.38 -1.15
C ASP A 46 16.31 2.11 -0.12
N LYS A 47 16.03 3.40 -0.38
CA LYS A 47 15.09 4.19 0.40
C LYS A 47 13.79 4.40 -0.36
N LEU A 48 12.67 4.28 0.34
CA LEU A 48 11.35 4.63 -0.19
C LEU A 48 11.02 6.10 0.12
N ILE A 49 10.79 6.89 -0.92
CA ILE A 49 10.54 8.34 -0.82
C ILE A 49 9.20 8.67 -1.48
N PHE A 50 8.33 9.39 -0.76
CA PHE A 50 7.14 9.99 -1.36
C PHE A 50 7.43 11.44 -1.69
N GLU A 51 7.37 11.76 -2.98
CA GLU A 51 7.59 13.12 -3.47
C GLU A 51 6.25 13.75 -3.88
N ASN A 52 5.95 14.93 -3.32
CA ASN A 52 4.83 15.72 -3.79
C ASN A 52 5.31 16.69 -4.88
N ILE A 53 5.00 16.37 -6.13
CA ILE A 53 5.43 17.14 -7.32
C ILE A 53 4.90 18.59 -7.27
N GLN A 54 3.74 18.82 -6.66
CA GLN A 54 3.13 20.15 -6.59
C GLN A 54 3.70 21.03 -5.47
N LYS A 55 4.12 20.42 -4.36
CA LYS A 55 4.64 21.14 -3.18
C LYS A 55 6.16 21.15 -3.06
N LYS A 56 6.88 20.39 -3.90
CA LYS A 56 8.34 20.14 -3.78
C LYS A 56 8.79 19.67 -2.39
N GLU A 57 7.89 19.07 -1.61
CA GLU A 57 8.19 18.48 -0.31
C GLU A 57 8.49 16.99 -0.51
N LYS A 58 9.62 16.52 0.06
CA LYS A 58 9.99 15.11 0.13
C LYS A 58 9.71 14.60 1.54
N LEU A 59 8.90 13.55 1.66
CA LEU A 59 8.70 12.83 2.91
C LEU A 59 9.42 11.49 2.81
N GLU A 60 10.45 11.29 3.65
CA GLU A 60 11.05 9.96 3.84
C GLU A 60 10.07 9.12 4.67
N LEU A 61 9.70 7.95 4.15
CA LEU A 61 8.84 7.02 4.88
C LEU A 61 9.70 5.90 5.46
N LYS A 62 9.76 5.84 6.79
CA LYS A 62 10.32 4.68 7.50
C LYS A 62 9.18 3.66 7.66
N VAL A 63 9.27 2.55 6.92
CA VAL A 63 8.45 1.37 7.18
C VAL A 63 9.11 0.64 8.35
N LEU A 64 8.34 0.37 9.41
CA LEU A 64 8.79 -0.28 10.65
C LEU A 64 9.03 -1.78 10.45
#